data_AF-A0AA88SBU3-F1
#
_entry.id   AF-A0AA88SBU3-F1
#
_cell.length_a   1.000
_cell.length_b   1.000
_cell.length_c   1.000
_cell.angle_alpha   90.00
_cell.angle_beta   90.00
_cell.angle_gamma   90.00
#
_symmetry.space_group_name_H-M   'P 1'
#
loop_
_entity.id
_entity.type
_entity.pdbx_description
1 polymer ?
#
loop_
_entity_poly.entity_id
_entity_poly.type
_entity_poly.pdbx_seq_one_letter_code
_entity_poly.pdbx_strand_id
1 'polypeptide(L)'
;MSSYSRVIHHATSILCSHKGSMDLSQLYRKVYQRFDISDEHFWYILKKCPRFAMVRNRPSAEKDVTDFIVVAKTSLRLCKSYTKQDCFGCQDLHLCKYFVYGNCRYGKGRKECKFSHNIQSEHNFPLLRECTLHELHEDDLFLLLLQNDPALLPEVCSHYNKGSGLFGACTFKENCTKVHMCQHFVQDNCIFGPKCKRLHCVDEYGRRMLEERGLGMDVIQDLPYLYQNVYRLSASATDAERISEPVSRSLELSEEKNEICLHFIRRNCRFQEQCKLVHFNLPYKWEVNEGNGWRDLQGMEEIERAFCDPKNTFGPGSRPVDFQTMTRSGHPVRRLSTVSSITKPSHYVLTTHWLWYYKGDHDNWIEYGRPDDKHRVTSVKSCDLEEMFLTDNKAKVTVLKGNRHYYVSFEDMYQRNPKHNTKRKVRRRPCFVSISEVESQIV
;
A
#
# COMPACT_ATOMS: atom_id res chain seq x y z
N MET A 1 -0.64 -20.52 -5.03
CA MET A 1 -0.94 -19.83 -3.76
C MET A 1 -0.22 -20.43 -2.53
N SER A 2 0.41 -21.61 -2.63
CA SER A 2 1.09 -22.29 -1.50
C SER A 2 2.19 -21.45 -0.80
N SER A 3 2.99 -20.67 -1.55
CA SER A 3 4.13 -19.92 -0.99
C SER A 3 3.76 -18.80 -0.01
N TYR A 4 2.51 -18.30 -0.04
CA TYR A 4 2.09 -17.12 0.75
C TYR A 4 0.99 -17.44 1.77
N SER A 5 0.59 -18.71 1.92
CA SER A 5 -0.55 -19.12 2.76
C SER A 5 -0.44 -18.59 4.20
N ARG A 6 0.75 -18.69 4.80
CA ARG A 6 1.01 -18.24 6.19
C ARG A 6 0.89 -16.72 6.34
N VAL A 7 1.30 -15.96 5.34
CA VAL A 7 1.21 -14.50 5.33
C VAL A 7 -0.25 -14.06 5.16
N ILE A 8 -0.98 -14.70 4.25
CA ILE A 8 -2.41 -14.45 4.02
C ILE A 8 -3.22 -14.76 5.28
N HIS A 9 -2.97 -15.90 5.92
CA HIS A 9 -3.62 -16.28 7.17
C HIS A 9 -3.36 -15.25 8.25
N HIS A 10 -2.08 -14.89 8.48
CA HIS A 10 -1.71 -13.94 9.50
C HIS A 10 -2.28 -12.54 9.25
N ALA A 11 -2.20 -12.04 8.02
CA ALA A 11 -2.78 -10.76 7.63
C ALA A 11 -4.30 -10.74 7.86
N THR A 12 -4.99 -11.84 7.55
CA THR A 12 -6.44 -11.93 7.80
C THR A 12 -6.76 -11.93 9.28
N SER A 13 -6.02 -12.68 10.11
CA SER A 13 -6.22 -12.67 11.57
C SER A 13 -5.90 -11.31 12.19
N ILE A 14 -4.88 -10.59 11.69
CA ILE A 14 -4.62 -9.19 12.09
C ILE A 14 -5.84 -8.31 11.75
N LEU A 15 -6.39 -8.41 10.55
CA LEU A 15 -7.55 -7.62 10.18
C LEU A 15 -8.76 -7.97 11.06
N CYS A 16 -9.09 -9.25 11.23
CA CYS A 16 -10.22 -9.67 12.05
C CYS A 16 -10.10 -9.23 13.51
N SER A 17 -8.92 -9.41 14.14
CA SER A 17 -8.65 -8.91 15.50
C SER A 17 -8.68 -7.38 15.64
N HIS A 18 -8.65 -6.65 14.52
CA HIS A 18 -8.79 -5.19 14.48
C HIS A 18 -10.08 -4.78 13.76
N LYS A 19 -11.18 -5.48 14.06
CA LYS A 19 -12.54 -5.13 13.59
C LYS A 19 -12.72 -5.24 12.08
N GLY A 20 -11.93 -6.10 11.44
CA GLY A 20 -12.07 -6.52 10.05
C GLY A 20 -11.52 -5.57 8.99
N SER A 21 -10.95 -4.43 9.38
CA SER A 21 -10.25 -3.53 8.45
C SER A 21 -9.13 -2.74 9.14
N MET A 22 -8.16 -2.27 8.36
CA MET A 22 -7.02 -1.52 8.88
C MET A 22 -6.37 -0.69 7.77
N ASP A 23 -5.72 0.42 8.13
CA ASP A 23 -4.84 1.15 7.20
C ASP A 23 -3.76 0.23 6.65
N LEU A 24 -3.48 0.36 5.36
CA LEU A 24 -2.48 -0.43 4.65
C LEU A 24 -1.11 -0.41 5.36
N SER A 25 -0.64 0.77 5.76
CA SER A 25 0.66 0.95 6.42
C SER A 25 0.69 0.30 7.81
N GLN A 26 -0.44 0.20 8.50
CA GLN A 26 -0.52 -0.51 9.77
C GLN A 26 -0.51 -2.04 9.55
N LEU A 27 -1.26 -2.53 8.56
CA LEU A 27 -1.27 -3.96 8.22
C LEU A 27 0.12 -4.42 7.76
N TYR A 28 0.77 -3.63 6.90
CA TYR A 28 2.15 -3.86 6.45
C TYR A 28 3.09 -4.00 7.65
N ARG A 29 3.13 -3.01 8.56
CA ARG A 29 3.99 -3.08 9.77
C ARG A 29 3.76 -4.33 10.59
N LYS A 30 2.50 -4.72 10.83
CA LYS A 30 2.17 -5.91 11.65
C LYS A 30 2.54 -7.22 10.95
N VAL A 31 2.40 -7.30 9.62
CA VAL A 31 2.82 -8.49 8.87
C VAL A 31 4.36 -8.61 8.85
N TYR A 32 5.08 -7.50 8.68
CA TYR A 32 6.55 -7.47 8.66
C TYR A 32 7.19 -7.81 10.01
N GLN A 33 6.50 -7.56 11.11
CA GLN A 33 6.97 -8.00 12.43
C GLN A 33 7.12 -9.53 12.54
N ARG A 34 6.36 -10.29 11.74
CA ARG A 34 6.33 -11.75 11.81
C ARG A 34 6.92 -12.43 10.57
N PHE A 35 6.89 -11.76 9.42
CA PHE A 35 7.32 -12.32 8.15
C PHE A 35 8.24 -11.34 7.41
N ASP A 36 9.41 -11.82 7.00
CA ASP A 36 10.31 -11.09 6.10
C ASP A 36 9.81 -11.29 4.65
N ILE A 37 8.94 -10.39 4.20
CA ILE A 37 8.34 -10.39 2.86
C ILE A 37 8.81 -9.14 2.11
N SER A 38 8.93 -9.18 0.78
CA SER A 38 9.22 -7.97 0.00
C SER A 38 7.94 -7.15 -0.25
N ASP A 39 8.11 -5.85 -0.49
CA ASP A 39 6.99 -4.95 -0.76
C ASP A 39 6.17 -5.44 -1.96
N GLU A 40 6.85 -5.87 -3.02
CA GLU A 40 6.23 -6.43 -4.23
C GLU A 40 5.34 -7.64 -3.91
N HIS A 41 5.80 -8.56 -3.06
CA HIS A 41 5.04 -9.75 -2.68
C HIS A 41 3.87 -9.41 -1.75
N PHE A 42 4.05 -8.48 -0.81
CA PHE A 42 2.95 -8.02 0.05
C PHE A 42 1.83 -7.36 -0.79
N TRP A 43 2.21 -6.48 -1.71
CA TRP A 43 1.27 -5.85 -2.65
C TRP A 43 0.59 -6.86 -3.57
N TYR A 44 1.32 -7.86 -4.06
CA TYR A 44 0.75 -8.95 -4.85
C TYR A 44 -0.31 -9.72 -4.07
N ILE A 45 -0.04 -10.05 -2.80
CA ILE A 45 -1.00 -10.73 -1.92
C ILE A 45 -2.29 -9.91 -1.78
N LEU A 46 -2.18 -8.62 -1.46
CA LEU A 46 -3.36 -7.76 -1.26
C LEU A 46 -4.18 -7.56 -2.54
N LYS A 47 -3.54 -7.50 -3.71
CA LYS A 47 -4.23 -7.30 -4.99
C LYS A 47 -4.83 -8.57 -5.58
N LYS A 48 -4.24 -9.74 -5.32
CA LYS A 48 -4.62 -11.00 -5.98
C LYS A 48 -5.36 -11.97 -5.07
N CYS A 49 -5.29 -11.80 -3.76
CA CYS A 49 -6.02 -12.67 -2.84
C CYS A 49 -7.47 -12.19 -2.67
N PRO A 50 -8.49 -13.03 -2.91
CA PRO A 50 -9.90 -12.66 -2.78
C PRO A 50 -10.31 -12.35 -1.33
N ARG A 51 -9.43 -12.60 -0.35
CA ARG A 51 -9.64 -12.30 1.07
C ARG A 51 -9.42 -10.84 1.45
N PHE A 52 -8.89 -10.02 0.54
CA PHE A 52 -8.60 -8.62 0.82
C PHE A 52 -9.28 -7.73 -0.22
N ALA A 53 -9.91 -6.67 0.25
CA ALA A 53 -10.36 -5.57 -0.57
C ALA A 53 -9.59 -4.31 -0.17
N MET A 54 -8.93 -3.68 -1.14
CA MET A 54 -8.29 -2.39 -0.93
C MET A 54 -9.26 -1.28 -1.31
N VAL A 55 -9.52 -0.37 -0.38
CA VAL A 55 -10.46 0.74 -0.56
C VAL A 55 -9.71 2.04 -0.31
N ARG A 56 -9.83 3.00 -1.22
CA ARG A 56 -9.22 4.33 -1.04
C ARG A 56 -9.93 5.05 0.10
N ASN A 57 -9.17 5.57 1.05
CA ASN A 57 -9.68 6.48 2.06
C ASN A 57 -10.05 7.81 1.38
N ARG A 58 -11.11 8.48 1.88
CA ARG A 58 -11.48 9.79 1.31
C ARG A 58 -10.45 10.84 1.75
N PRO A 59 -10.10 11.80 0.88
CA PRO A 59 -9.20 12.88 1.24
C PRO A 59 -9.85 13.74 2.32
N SER A 60 -9.27 13.73 3.52
CA SER A 60 -9.51 14.80 4.49
C SER A 60 -8.75 16.03 4.01
N ALA A 61 -9.40 17.19 4.05
CA ALA A 61 -8.95 18.46 3.44
C ALA A 61 -7.61 19.04 3.98
N GLU A 62 -6.85 18.27 4.76
CA GLU A 62 -5.60 18.71 5.40
C GLU A 62 -4.40 17.78 5.17
N LYS A 63 -4.52 16.66 4.43
CA LYS A 63 -3.38 15.77 4.15
C LYS A 63 -3.45 15.21 2.75
N ASP A 64 -2.48 15.60 1.93
CA ASP A 64 -2.30 15.22 0.53
C ASP A 64 -1.68 13.80 0.41
N VAL A 65 -2.25 12.82 1.12
CA VAL A 65 -1.80 11.42 1.16
C VAL A 65 -2.97 10.52 0.76
N THR A 66 -2.80 9.72 -0.29
CA THR A 66 -3.77 8.68 -0.66
C THR A 66 -3.61 7.49 0.27
N ASP A 67 -4.32 7.51 1.39
CA ASP A 67 -4.37 6.40 2.33
C ASP A 67 -5.29 5.29 1.79
N PHE A 68 -4.86 4.03 1.90
CA PHE A 68 -5.68 2.87 1.58
C PHE A 68 -6.07 2.13 2.85
N ILE A 69 -7.32 1.70 2.93
CA ILE A 69 -7.82 0.80 3.96
C ILE A 69 -7.95 -0.60 3.35
N VAL A 70 -7.38 -1.58 4.01
CA VAL A 70 -7.52 -3.00 3.66
C VAL A 70 -8.65 -3.58 4.49
N VAL A 71 -9.66 -4.15 3.82
CA VAL A 71 -10.83 -4.78 4.45
C VAL A 71 -10.78 -6.28 4.18
N ALA A 72 -11.00 -7.10 5.21
CA ALA A 72 -11.07 -8.54 5.06
C ALA A 72 -12.38 -8.97 4.39
N LYS A 73 -12.31 -9.88 3.43
CA LYS A 73 -13.42 -10.28 2.56
C LYS A 73 -13.58 -11.79 2.51
N THR A 74 -14.81 -12.25 2.35
CA THR A 74 -15.11 -13.64 2.01
C THR A 74 -16.38 -13.72 1.15
N SER A 75 -16.47 -14.76 0.32
CA SER A 75 -17.68 -15.11 -0.44
C SER A 75 -18.69 -15.91 0.41
N LEU A 76 -18.28 -16.47 1.54
CA LEU A 76 -19.15 -17.33 2.37
C LEU A 76 -20.30 -16.53 3.02
N ARG A 77 -21.50 -17.11 3.03
CA ARG A 77 -22.73 -16.56 3.64
C ARG A 77 -23.40 -17.63 4.50
N LEU A 78 -24.38 -17.26 5.32
CA LEU A 78 -25.20 -18.26 6.02
C LEU A 78 -26.33 -18.77 5.14
N CYS A 79 -26.52 -20.09 5.15
CA CYS A 79 -27.62 -20.70 4.42
C CYS A 79 -28.95 -20.36 5.11
N LYS A 80 -29.87 -19.73 4.39
CA LYS A 80 -31.19 -19.32 4.93
C LYS A 80 -32.18 -20.48 5.07
N SER A 81 -31.91 -21.60 4.42
CA SER A 81 -32.87 -22.70 4.24
C SER A 81 -32.32 -24.06 4.67
N TYR A 82 -31.15 -24.15 5.31
CA TYR A 82 -30.54 -25.47 5.53
C TYR A 82 -31.27 -26.36 6.54
N THR A 83 -32.07 -25.78 7.43
CA THR A 83 -32.96 -26.54 8.31
C THR A 83 -34.27 -26.93 7.64
N LYS A 84 -34.47 -26.60 6.35
CA LYS A 84 -35.55 -27.10 5.52
C LYS A 84 -35.08 -28.39 4.85
N GLN A 85 -35.99 -29.34 4.64
CA GLN A 85 -35.67 -30.71 4.22
C GLN A 85 -34.99 -30.86 2.84
N ASP A 86 -34.81 -29.76 2.10
CA ASP A 86 -34.34 -29.77 0.70
C ASP A 86 -32.93 -29.18 0.49
N CYS A 87 -32.16 -28.93 1.55
CA CYS A 87 -30.83 -28.34 1.41
C CYS A 87 -29.74 -29.38 1.20
N PHE A 88 -29.43 -29.66 -0.06
CA PHE A 88 -28.37 -30.58 -0.48
C PHE A 88 -27.31 -29.84 -1.31
N GLY A 89 -26.03 -30.00 -0.95
CA GLY A 89 -24.89 -29.46 -1.73
C GLY A 89 -24.83 -27.93 -1.83
N CYS A 90 -25.38 -27.19 -0.87
CA CYS A 90 -25.34 -25.72 -0.92
C CYS A 90 -23.93 -25.16 -0.65
N GLN A 91 -23.64 -23.98 -1.19
CA GLN A 91 -22.34 -23.29 -1.06
C GLN A 91 -22.29 -22.32 0.13
N ASP A 92 -23.31 -22.36 0.99
CA ASP A 92 -23.44 -21.50 2.15
C ASP A 92 -23.22 -22.29 3.45
N LEU A 93 -22.79 -21.60 4.50
CA LEU A 93 -22.51 -22.19 5.80
C LEU A 93 -23.80 -22.56 6.55
N HIS A 94 -23.80 -23.77 7.10
CA HIS A 94 -24.84 -24.29 7.98
C HIS A 94 -24.47 -23.93 9.43
N LEU A 95 -24.92 -22.76 9.87
CA LEU A 95 -24.64 -22.24 11.21
C LEU A 95 -25.84 -21.51 11.80
N CYS A 96 -25.92 -21.56 13.13
CA CYS A 96 -26.84 -20.74 13.89
C CYS A 96 -26.43 -19.27 13.85
N LYS A 97 -27.34 -18.41 13.36
CA LYS A 97 -27.14 -16.95 13.37
C LYS A 97 -26.83 -16.40 14.78
N TYR A 98 -27.52 -16.88 15.81
CA TYR A 98 -27.29 -16.43 17.19
C TYR A 98 -26.01 -16.99 17.80
N PHE A 99 -25.45 -18.06 17.23
CA PHE A 99 -24.13 -18.56 17.60
C PHE A 99 -23.04 -17.64 17.05
N VAL A 100 -23.16 -17.22 15.78
CA VAL A 100 -22.30 -16.19 15.18
C VAL A 100 -22.36 -14.87 15.97
N TYR A 101 -23.52 -14.55 16.54
CA TYR A 101 -23.68 -13.38 17.41
C TYR A 101 -23.08 -13.53 18.81
N GLY A 102 -22.63 -14.72 19.21
CA GLY A 102 -22.08 -14.98 20.54
C GLY A 102 -23.11 -15.11 21.67
N ASN A 103 -24.42 -15.04 21.38
CA ASN A 103 -25.47 -15.02 22.42
C ASN A 103 -26.67 -15.94 22.09
N CYS A 104 -26.40 -17.14 21.60
CA CYS A 104 -27.44 -18.14 21.38
C CYS A 104 -28.00 -18.67 22.72
N ARG A 105 -29.30 -18.44 22.96
CA ARG A 105 -30.01 -18.90 24.17
C ARG A 105 -30.02 -20.42 24.36
N TYR A 106 -29.76 -21.18 23.29
CA TYR A 106 -29.72 -22.65 23.27
C TYR A 106 -28.29 -23.22 23.31
N GLY A 107 -27.25 -22.38 23.35
CA GLY A 107 -25.85 -22.83 23.34
C GLY A 107 -25.31 -23.34 24.68
N LYS A 108 -25.99 -23.04 25.80
CA LYS A 108 -25.52 -23.33 27.17
C LYS A 108 -26.24 -24.52 27.85
N GLY A 109 -26.73 -25.49 27.06
CA GLY A 109 -27.01 -26.85 27.56
C GLY A 109 -28.36 -27.12 28.25
N ARG A 110 -29.37 -26.24 28.14
CA ARG A 110 -30.73 -26.56 28.66
C ARG A 110 -31.67 -27.17 27.62
N LYS A 111 -31.50 -26.82 26.35
CA LYS A 111 -32.22 -27.33 25.18
C LYS A 111 -31.30 -27.24 23.98
N GLU A 112 -31.32 -28.22 23.11
CA GLU A 112 -30.47 -28.23 21.90
C GLU A 112 -30.92 -27.16 20.90
N CYS A 113 -29.95 -26.51 20.27
CA CYS A 113 -30.23 -25.56 19.21
C CYS A 113 -30.62 -26.33 17.94
N LYS A 114 -31.72 -25.91 17.31
CA LYS A 114 -32.13 -26.47 16.00
C LYS A 114 -31.13 -26.17 14.86
N PHE A 115 -30.21 -25.25 15.10
CA PHE A 115 -29.19 -24.83 14.15
C PHE A 115 -27.82 -25.28 14.66
N SER A 116 -26.89 -25.54 13.73
CA SER A 116 -25.55 -26.06 14.03
C SER A 116 -24.72 -24.99 14.71
N HIS A 117 -24.02 -25.39 15.77
CA HIS A 117 -22.97 -24.59 16.41
C HIS A 117 -21.58 -25.15 16.09
N ASN A 118 -21.46 -26.01 15.07
CA ASN A 118 -20.18 -26.55 14.63
C ASN A 118 -19.77 -25.90 13.30
N ILE A 119 -18.86 -24.93 13.38
CA ILE A 119 -18.31 -24.25 12.20
C ILE A 119 -17.44 -25.17 11.35
N GLN A 120 -16.82 -26.20 11.94
CA GLN A 120 -16.03 -27.20 11.23
C GLN A 120 -16.84 -28.49 10.98
N SER A 121 -18.17 -28.39 10.85
CA SER A 121 -19.00 -29.53 10.45
C SER A 121 -18.55 -30.11 9.10
N GLU A 122 -18.94 -31.36 8.83
CA GLU A 122 -18.64 -32.05 7.57
C GLU A 122 -19.03 -31.23 6.32
N HIS A 123 -20.18 -30.53 6.39
CA HIS A 123 -20.63 -29.63 5.33
C HIS A 123 -19.79 -28.33 5.24
N ASN A 124 -19.49 -27.70 6.36
CA ASN A 124 -18.84 -26.39 6.39
C ASN A 124 -17.33 -26.46 6.09
N PHE A 125 -16.65 -27.54 6.51
CA PHE A 125 -15.20 -27.64 6.43
C PHE A 125 -14.64 -27.54 5.00
N PRO A 126 -15.20 -28.22 3.98
CA PRO A 126 -14.78 -28.05 2.59
C PRO A 126 -14.91 -26.60 2.10
N LEU A 127 -16.02 -25.92 2.41
CA LEU A 127 -16.27 -24.52 2.03
C LEU A 127 -15.25 -23.56 2.67
N LEU A 128 -14.95 -23.77 3.95
CA LEU A 128 -13.91 -23.02 4.67
C LEU A 128 -12.53 -23.29 4.08
N ARG A 129 -12.24 -24.52 3.65
CA ARG A 129 -10.97 -24.89 3.06
C ARG A 129 -10.76 -24.25 1.68
N GLU A 130 -11.79 -24.26 0.84
CA GLU A 130 -11.78 -23.61 -0.48
C GLU A 130 -11.48 -22.11 -0.38
N CYS A 131 -12.06 -21.44 0.61
CA CYS A 131 -11.79 -20.03 0.89
C CYS A 131 -10.49 -19.80 1.69
N THR A 132 -9.74 -20.85 2.05
CA THR A 132 -8.53 -20.82 2.90
C THR A 132 -8.76 -20.26 4.32
N LEU A 133 -9.97 -20.40 4.85
CA LEU A 133 -10.40 -19.87 6.15
C LEU A 133 -10.43 -20.92 7.28
N HIS A 134 -10.30 -22.20 6.95
CA HIS A 134 -10.34 -23.33 7.91
C HIS A 134 -9.37 -23.24 9.11
N GLU A 135 -8.26 -22.52 8.98
CA GLU A 135 -7.26 -22.33 10.05
C GLU A 135 -7.51 -21.07 10.91
N LEU A 136 -8.53 -20.25 10.62
CA LEU A 136 -8.84 -19.07 11.43
C LEU A 136 -9.57 -19.45 12.73
N HIS A 137 -9.40 -18.62 13.75
CA HIS A 137 -10.16 -18.75 14.99
C HIS A 137 -11.65 -18.49 14.76
N GLU A 138 -12.52 -19.07 15.59
CA GLU A 138 -13.97 -18.92 15.47
C GLU A 138 -14.42 -17.45 15.51
N ASP A 139 -13.89 -16.67 16.46
CA ASP A 139 -14.23 -15.26 16.59
C ASP A 139 -13.83 -14.45 15.34
N ASP A 140 -12.67 -14.74 14.75
CA ASP A 140 -12.20 -14.12 13.51
C ASP A 140 -13.12 -14.46 12.33
N LEU A 141 -13.63 -15.70 12.28
CA LEU A 141 -14.58 -16.15 11.27
C LEU A 141 -15.95 -15.48 11.45
N PHE A 142 -16.45 -15.36 12.68
CA PHE A 142 -17.73 -14.72 12.96
C PHE A 142 -17.69 -13.23 12.60
N LEU A 143 -16.62 -12.52 12.95
CA LEU A 143 -16.45 -11.13 12.55
C LEU A 143 -16.40 -10.99 11.03
N LEU A 144 -15.66 -11.87 10.36
CA LEU A 144 -15.56 -11.88 8.90
C LEU A 144 -16.93 -12.13 8.24
N LEU A 145 -17.74 -13.04 8.78
CA LEU A 145 -19.10 -13.30 8.32
C LEU A 145 -20.01 -12.08 8.55
N LEU A 146 -19.96 -11.46 9.72
CA LEU A 146 -20.79 -10.29 10.07
C LEU A 146 -20.61 -9.12 9.10
N GLN A 147 -19.39 -8.86 8.64
CA GLN A 147 -19.13 -7.76 7.69
C GLN A 147 -19.32 -8.14 6.21
N ASN A 148 -19.43 -9.43 5.89
CA ASN A 148 -19.58 -9.89 4.51
C ASN A 148 -21.01 -10.34 4.18
N ASP A 149 -21.81 -10.78 5.15
CA ASP A 149 -23.21 -11.18 4.96
C ASP A 149 -24.20 -10.11 5.45
N PRO A 150 -24.85 -9.34 4.55
CA PRO A 150 -25.79 -8.30 4.93
C PRO A 150 -26.99 -8.79 5.73
N ALA A 151 -27.35 -10.09 5.66
CA ALA A 151 -28.46 -10.64 6.44
C ALA A 151 -28.13 -10.81 7.93
N LEU A 152 -26.86 -10.66 8.31
CA LEU A 152 -26.39 -10.75 9.68
C LEU A 152 -26.35 -9.40 10.40
N LEU A 153 -26.40 -8.28 9.71
CA LEU A 153 -26.41 -6.98 10.38
C LEU A 153 -27.83 -6.47 10.60
N PRO A 154 -28.12 -5.88 11.78
CA PRO A 154 -29.34 -5.12 11.98
C PRO A 154 -29.47 -3.97 10.96
N GLU A 155 -30.69 -3.55 10.66
CA GLU A 155 -30.89 -2.40 9.77
C GLU A 155 -30.65 -1.07 10.48
N VAL A 156 -30.00 -0.13 9.79
CA VAL A 156 -29.89 1.27 10.23
C VAL A 156 -31.19 2.03 9.89
N CYS A 157 -31.71 2.81 10.83
CA CYS A 157 -32.93 3.58 10.65
C CYS A 157 -32.71 4.77 9.70
N SER A 158 -33.34 4.72 8.52
CA SER A 158 -33.28 5.82 7.55
C SER A 158 -34.01 7.08 8.03
N HIS A 159 -35.10 6.93 8.78
CA HIS A 159 -35.88 8.05 9.34
C HIS A 159 -35.13 8.78 10.45
N TYR A 160 -34.30 8.07 11.21
CA TYR A 160 -33.40 8.69 12.18
C TYR A 160 -32.55 9.74 11.48
N ASN A 161 -31.98 9.46 10.31
CA ASN A 161 -31.10 10.40 9.61
C ASN A 161 -31.78 11.61 8.95
N LYS A 162 -33.10 11.78 9.10
CA LYS A 162 -33.86 12.92 8.56
C LYS A 162 -34.34 13.84 9.69
N GLY A 163 -34.56 15.13 9.43
CA GLY A 163 -35.07 16.09 10.43
C GLY A 163 -34.03 16.56 11.47
N SER A 164 -34.44 17.47 12.35
CA SER A 164 -33.56 18.19 13.30
C SER A 164 -33.67 17.74 14.77
N GLY A 165 -34.71 16.98 15.14
CA GLY A 165 -34.93 16.52 16.51
C GLY A 165 -33.94 15.42 16.94
N LEU A 166 -33.95 15.08 18.24
CA LEU A 166 -33.06 14.07 18.85
C LEU A 166 -33.12 12.71 18.12
N PHE A 167 -34.33 12.29 17.71
CA PHE A 167 -34.57 11.07 16.95
C PHE A 167 -34.76 11.32 15.45
N GLY A 168 -34.44 12.53 14.98
CA GLY A 168 -34.74 12.96 13.63
C GLY A 168 -36.24 12.93 13.32
N ALA A 169 -36.61 12.24 12.24
CA ALA A 169 -37.98 12.01 11.81
C ALA A 169 -38.50 10.62 12.19
N CYS A 170 -37.75 9.86 13.01
CA CYS A 170 -38.19 8.57 13.51
C CYS A 170 -39.31 8.75 14.55
N THR A 171 -40.53 8.37 14.18
CA THR A 171 -41.70 8.44 15.08
C THR A 171 -41.63 7.43 16.24
N PHE A 172 -40.89 6.33 16.05
CA PHE A 172 -40.73 5.28 17.05
C PHE A 172 -39.77 5.64 18.18
N LYS A 173 -38.87 6.61 18.00
CA LYS A 173 -37.92 7.09 19.03
C LYS A 173 -37.19 5.92 19.74
N GLU A 174 -37.22 5.88 21.07
CA GLU A 174 -36.76 4.79 21.94
C GLU A 174 -37.61 3.52 21.87
N ASN A 175 -38.47 3.33 20.88
CA ASN A 175 -39.10 2.04 20.59
C ASN A 175 -38.75 1.58 19.17
N CYS A 176 -37.79 2.26 18.52
CA CYS A 176 -37.37 1.90 17.19
C CYS A 176 -36.69 0.52 17.20
N THR A 177 -37.11 -0.30 16.25
CA THR A 177 -36.59 -1.64 15.99
C THR A 177 -35.35 -1.63 15.10
N LYS A 178 -34.96 -0.46 14.58
CA LYS A 178 -33.78 -0.26 13.72
C LYS A 178 -32.73 0.53 14.48
N VAL A 179 -31.46 0.34 14.14
CA VAL A 179 -30.34 1.00 14.81
C VAL A 179 -30.31 2.48 14.45
N HIS A 180 -30.32 3.35 15.46
CA HIS A 180 -30.15 4.79 15.29
C HIS A 180 -28.67 5.13 15.17
N MET A 181 -28.17 5.22 13.94
CA MET A 181 -26.78 5.55 13.65
C MET A 181 -26.71 6.55 12.49
N CYS A 182 -25.69 7.40 12.49
CA CYS A 182 -25.41 8.34 11.41
C CYS A 182 -25.14 7.58 10.10
N GLN A 183 -25.98 7.80 9.09
CA GLN A 183 -25.82 7.19 7.77
C GLN A 183 -24.51 7.65 7.12
N HIS A 184 -24.13 8.91 7.29
CA HIS A 184 -22.87 9.44 6.77
C HIS A 184 -21.64 8.82 7.45
N PHE A 185 -21.74 8.46 8.72
CA PHE A 185 -20.65 7.77 9.43
C PHE A 185 -20.49 6.33 8.93
N VAL A 186 -21.60 5.61 8.77
CA VAL A 186 -21.64 4.27 8.17
C VAL A 186 -21.07 4.28 6.74
N GLN A 187 -21.32 5.35 5.99
CA GLN A 187 -20.80 5.55 4.64
C GLN A 187 -19.39 6.15 4.58
N ASP A 188 -18.72 6.26 5.73
CA ASP A 188 -17.35 6.77 5.86
C ASP A 188 -17.17 8.19 5.26
N ASN A 189 -18.19 9.05 5.42
CA ASN A 189 -18.23 10.40 4.85
C ASN A 189 -18.85 11.47 5.77
N CYS A 190 -18.94 11.20 7.07
CA CYS A 190 -19.45 12.17 8.05
C CYS A 190 -18.42 13.28 8.32
N ILE A 191 -18.68 14.47 7.78
CA ILE A 191 -17.82 15.65 7.95
C ILE A 191 -17.84 16.26 9.36
N PHE A 192 -18.85 15.91 10.17
CA PHE A 192 -19.03 16.50 11.51
C PHE A 192 -18.21 15.77 12.59
N GLY A 193 -17.70 14.57 12.29
CA GLY A 193 -16.91 13.77 13.23
C GLY A 193 -17.57 13.68 14.62
N PRO A 194 -16.86 13.97 15.71
CA PRO A 194 -17.41 13.89 17.07
C PRO A 194 -18.48 14.95 17.37
N LYS A 195 -18.61 16.00 16.55
CA LYS A 195 -19.63 17.05 16.68
C LYS A 195 -20.92 16.71 15.94
N CYS A 196 -21.02 15.51 15.36
CA CYS A 196 -22.22 15.08 14.64
C CYS A 196 -23.43 15.03 15.57
N LYS A 197 -24.56 15.57 15.11
CA LYS A 197 -25.84 15.48 15.84
C LYS A 197 -26.41 14.05 15.85
N ARG A 198 -25.82 13.14 15.06
CA ARG A 198 -26.22 11.74 14.93
C ARG A 198 -25.19 10.84 15.57
N LEU A 199 -25.65 9.74 16.14
CA LEU A 199 -24.81 8.80 16.86
C LEU A 199 -23.82 8.09 15.93
N HIS A 200 -22.54 8.04 16.33
CA HIS A 200 -21.49 7.24 15.70
C HIS A 200 -21.18 5.95 16.48
N CYS A 201 -21.91 5.72 17.56
CA CYS A 201 -21.86 4.53 18.40
C CYS A 201 -23.28 4.05 18.71
N VAL A 202 -23.41 2.83 19.20
CA VAL A 202 -24.69 2.33 19.71
C VAL A 202 -24.94 2.93 21.09
N ASP A 203 -26.08 3.59 21.28
CA ASP A 203 -26.49 4.13 22.58
C ASP A 203 -27.03 3.03 23.52
N GLU A 204 -27.35 3.40 24.75
CA GLU A 204 -27.85 2.45 25.75
C GLU A 204 -29.18 1.79 25.37
N TYR A 205 -30.08 2.56 24.75
CA TYR A 205 -31.34 2.00 24.26
C TYR A 205 -31.10 0.98 23.13
N GLY A 206 -30.30 1.36 22.13
CA GLY A 206 -29.94 0.47 21.02
C GLY A 206 -29.24 -0.79 21.49
N ARG A 207 -28.35 -0.68 22.50
CA ARG A 207 -27.67 -1.83 23.10
C ARG A 207 -28.67 -2.83 23.68
N ARG A 208 -29.58 -2.38 24.57
CA ARG A 208 -30.61 -3.24 25.18
C ARG A 208 -31.46 -3.92 24.12
N MET A 209 -31.93 -3.16 23.12
CA MET A 209 -32.74 -3.69 22.01
C MET A 209 -31.99 -4.76 21.20
N LEU A 210 -30.68 -4.59 20.97
CA LEU A 210 -29.86 -5.55 20.23
C LEU A 210 -29.53 -6.80 21.07
N GLU A 211 -29.26 -6.65 22.36
CA GLU A 211 -29.05 -7.77 23.30
C GLU A 211 -30.31 -8.62 23.44
N GLU A 212 -31.50 -8.01 23.53
CA GLU A 212 -32.78 -8.71 23.53
C GLU A 212 -32.97 -9.55 22.26
N ARG A 213 -32.44 -9.07 21.13
CA ARG A 213 -32.40 -9.78 19.83
C ARG A 213 -31.26 -10.79 19.72
N GLY A 214 -30.51 -11.02 20.79
CA GLY A 214 -29.48 -12.04 20.85
C GLY A 214 -28.16 -11.66 20.19
N LEU A 215 -27.86 -10.37 20.00
CA LEU A 215 -26.49 -9.94 19.72
C LEU A 215 -25.67 -9.92 21.02
N GLY A 216 -24.42 -10.39 20.95
CA GLY A 216 -23.46 -10.29 22.05
C GLY A 216 -22.92 -8.86 22.20
N MET A 217 -22.47 -8.53 23.41
CA MET A 217 -21.97 -7.19 23.74
C MET A 217 -20.77 -6.78 22.88
N ASP A 218 -19.82 -7.68 22.66
CA ASP A 218 -18.62 -7.43 21.85
C ASP A 218 -18.98 -7.08 20.41
N VAL A 219 -19.91 -7.83 19.81
CA VAL A 219 -20.43 -7.57 18.46
C VAL A 219 -21.12 -6.20 18.40
N ILE A 220 -21.93 -5.84 19.41
CA ILE A 220 -22.63 -4.56 19.46
C ILE A 220 -21.64 -3.38 19.51
N GLN A 221 -20.53 -3.53 20.26
CA GLN A 221 -19.48 -2.52 20.33
C GLN A 221 -18.77 -2.32 18.98
N ASP A 222 -18.65 -3.37 18.19
CA ASP A 222 -17.96 -3.34 16.89
C ASP A 222 -18.87 -3.02 15.70
N LEU A 223 -20.20 -3.06 15.88
CA LEU A 223 -21.19 -2.73 14.84
C LEU A 223 -20.87 -1.46 14.03
N PRO A 224 -20.46 -0.32 14.64
CA PRO A 224 -20.15 0.88 13.87
C PRO A 224 -19.07 0.64 12.79
N TYR A 225 -18.03 -0.14 13.12
CA TYR A 225 -16.94 -0.49 12.20
C TYR A 225 -17.36 -1.55 11.19
N LEU A 226 -18.18 -2.52 11.61
CA LEU A 226 -18.74 -3.55 10.71
C LEU A 226 -19.60 -2.91 9.61
N TYR A 227 -20.45 -1.93 9.96
CA TYR A 227 -21.24 -1.19 8.97
C TYR A 227 -20.36 -0.44 7.96
N GLN A 228 -19.29 0.21 8.43
CA GLN A 228 -18.32 0.86 7.53
C GLN A 228 -17.67 -0.13 6.58
N ASN A 229 -17.26 -1.30 7.08
CA ASN A 229 -16.65 -2.33 6.26
C ASN A 229 -17.62 -2.87 5.20
N VAL A 230 -18.90 -3.11 5.55
CA VAL A 230 -19.94 -3.53 4.60
C VAL A 230 -20.15 -2.48 3.51
N TYR A 231 -20.20 -1.20 3.89
CA TYR A 231 -20.31 -0.12 2.92
C TYR A 231 -19.08 -0.06 1.99
N ARG A 232 -17.86 -0.14 2.55
CA ARG A 232 -16.61 -0.16 1.78
C ARG A 232 -16.56 -1.33 0.78
N LEU A 233 -17.00 -2.52 1.20
CA LEU A 233 -17.06 -3.71 0.35
C LEU A 233 -18.12 -3.57 -0.75
N SER A 234 -19.29 -3.01 -0.45
CA SER A 234 -20.36 -2.81 -1.45
C SER A 234 -20.03 -1.70 -2.45
N ALA A 235 -19.43 -0.59 -2.02
CA ALA A 235 -18.99 0.50 -2.90
C ALA A 235 -17.91 0.02 -3.89
N SER A 236 -16.99 -0.83 -3.43
CA SER A 236 -15.97 -1.44 -4.31
C SER A 236 -16.56 -2.38 -5.37
N ALA A 237 -17.73 -2.98 -5.10
CA ALA A 237 -18.43 -3.83 -6.08
C ALA A 237 -19.16 -2.99 -7.15
N THR A 238 -19.73 -1.84 -6.78
CA THR A 238 -20.38 -0.94 -7.75
C THR A 238 -19.40 -0.25 -8.70
N ASP A 239 -18.14 -0.04 -8.28
CA ASP A 239 -17.07 0.42 -9.18
C ASP A 239 -16.57 -0.71 -10.12
N ALA A 240 -16.73 -1.97 -9.74
CA ALA A 240 -16.36 -3.13 -10.56
C ALA A 240 -17.39 -3.46 -11.66
N GLU A 241 -18.68 -3.13 -11.48
CA GLU A 241 -19.76 -3.38 -12.45
C GLU A 241 -19.87 -2.34 -13.58
N ARG A 242 -19.08 -1.25 -13.54
CA ARG A 242 -18.97 -0.26 -14.62
C ARG A 242 -17.86 -0.55 -15.65
N ILE A 243 -17.25 -1.73 -15.59
CA ILE A 243 -16.22 -2.14 -16.55
C ILE A 243 -16.89 -2.97 -17.65
N SER A 244 -17.50 -2.29 -18.62
CA SER A 244 -17.50 -2.81 -19.99
C SER A 244 -16.13 -2.51 -20.60
N GLU A 245 -15.48 -3.52 -21.16
CA GLU A 245 -14.26 -3.34 -21.94
C GLU A 245 -14.49 -2.28 -23.03
N PRO A 246 -13.54 -1.34 -23.17
CA PRO A 246 -12.76 -1.38 -24.40
C PRO A 246 -11.27 -1.18 -24.17
N VAL A 247 -10.49 -2.03 -24.83
CA VAL A 247 -9.24 -1.74 -25.55
C VAL A 247 -8.30 -0.72 -24.89
N SER A 248 -7.24 -1.24 -24.29
CA SER A 248 -5.90 -0.64 -24.20
C SER A 248 -5.85 0.88 -23.97
N ARG A 249 -6.14 1.33 -22.74
CA ARG A 249 -5.49 2.51 -22.16
C ARG A 249 -5.08 2.22 -20.73
N SER A 250 -3.78 2.05 -20.57
CA SER A 250 -3.04 2.04 -19.31
C SER A 250 -3.30 3.33 -18.50
N LEU A 251 -3.07 3.24 -17.18
CA LEU A 251 -2.95 4.30 -16.14
C LEU A 251 -4.19 4.45 -15.21
N GLU A 252 -4.10 4.69 -13.90
CA GLU A 252 -3.05 5.36 -13.09
C GLU A 252 -2.86 4.68 -11.71
N LEU A 253 -1.64 4.19 -11.46
CA LEU A 253 -1.04 4.15 -10.13
C LEU A 253 -0.85 5.61 -9.69
N SER A 254 -1.11 5.93 -8.42
CA SER A 254 -0.62 7.18 -7.85
C SER A 254 0.91 7.12 -7.92
N GLU A 255 1.48 7.74 -8.96
CA GLU A 255 2.92 7.89 -9.13
C GLU A 255 3.45 8.56 -7.87
N GLU A 256 4.24 7.83 -7.08
CA GLU A 256 5.10 8.47 -6.11
C GLU A 256 5.91 9.52 -6.87
N LYS A 257 5.77 10.79 -6.49
CA LYS A 257 6.49 11.90 -7.13
C LYS A 257 7.98 11.67 -6.87
N ASN A 258 8.64 10.96 -7.77
CA ASN A 258 10.04 10.54 -7.64
C ASN A 258 11.01 11.45 -8.38
N GLU A 259 10.48 12.45 -9.10
CA GLU A 259 11.24 13.42 -9.87
C GLU A 259 10.92 14.85 -9.39
N ILE A 260 11.97 15.67 -9.30
CA ILE A 260 11.88 17.08 -8.88
C ILE A 260 11.44 17.93 -10.07
N CYS A 261 10.49 18.84 -9.82
CA CYS A 261 9.94 19.74 -10.81
C CYS A 261 10.98 20.77 -11.26
N LEU A 262 11.53 20.56 -12.45
CA LEU A 262 12.49 21.48 -13.06
C LEU A 262 11.94 22.91 -13.21
N HIS A 263 10.65 23.05 -13.51
CA HIS A 263 10.00 24.36 -13.66
C HIS A 263 9.85 25.08 -12.32
N PHE A 264 9.72 24.35 -11.22
CA PHE A 264 9.61 24.94 -9.88
C PHE A 264 10.96 25.52 -9.44
N ILE A 265 12.06 24.79 -9.66
CA ILE A 265 13.42 25.30 -9.39
C ILE A 265 13.65 26.62 -10.11
N ARG A 266 13.18 26.76 -11.35
CA ARG A 266 13.26 27.99 -12.15
C ARG A 266 12.16 29.03 -11.86
N ARG A 267 11.38 28.86 -10.78
CA ARG A 267 10.28 29.76 -10.38
C ARG A 267 9.19 29.98 -11.44
N ASN A 268 9.05 29.04 -12.38
CA ASN A 268 8.17 29.13 -13.55
C ASN A 268 7.14 28.00 -13.62
N CYS A 269 6.95 27.23 -12.54
CA CYS A 269 5.95 26.17 -12.49
C CYS A 269 4.53 26.77 -12.45
N ARG A 270 3.76 26.57 -13.52
CA ARG A 270 2.38 27.05 -13.65
C ARG A 270 1.36 26.21 -12.87
N PHE A 271 1.76 25.01 -12.43
CA PHE A 271 0.87 24.04 -11.80
C PHE A 271 0.82 24.16 -10.27
N GLN A 272 1.75 24.90 -9.64
CA GLN A 272 1.78 25.12 -8.19
C GLN A 272 1.51 23.82 -7.41
N GLU A 273 0.57 23.81 -6.47
CA GLU A 273 0.20 22.63 -5.66
C GLU A 273 -0.32 21.43 -6.47
N GLN A 274 -0.79 21.64 -7.71
CA GLN A 274 -1.26 20.57 -8.60
C GLN A 274 -0.13 19.91 -9.41
N CYS A 275 1.13 20.31 -9.20
CA CYS A 275 2.25 19.72 -9.94
C CYS A 275 2.46 18.25 -9.56
N LYS A 276 2.48 17.36 -10.55
CA LYS A 276 2.76 15.93 -10.37
C LYS A 276 4.23 15.62 -9.98
N LEU A 277 5.10 16.63 -9.96
CA LEU A 277 6.53 16.52 -9.61
C LEU A 277 6.80 17.15 -8.23
N VAL A 278 7.91 16.80 -7.59
CA VAL A 278 8.28 17.35 -6.27
C VAL A 278 8.74 18.79 -6.41
N HIS A 279 8.15 19.71 -5.64
CA HIS A 279 8.60 21.08 -5.54
C HIS A 279 9.74 21.17 -4.50
N PHE A 280 10.97 21.31 -4.99
CA PHE A 280 12.16 21.47 -4.16
C PHE A 280 13.14 22.44 -4.82
N ASN A 281 13.94 23.13 -4.02
CA ASN A 281 14.78 24.24 -4.50
C ASN A 281 16.12 23.79 -5.09
N LEU A 282 16.47 22.50 -4.98
CA LEU A 282 17.70 21.91 -5.51
C LEU A 282 17.38 20.80 -6.51
N PRO A 283 18.29 20.48 -7.46
CA PRO A 283 18.09 19.42 -8.45
C PRO A 283 18.20 18.00 -7.86
N TYR A 284 18.49 17.91 -6.56
CA TYR A 284 18.54 16.68 -5.78
C TYR A 284 17.88 16.90 -4.42
N LYS A 285 17.29 15.84 -3.86
CA LYS A 285 16.73 15.83 -2.51
C LYS A 285 16.99 14.50 -1.85
N TRP A 286 17.51 14.51 -0.63
CA TRP A 286 17.79 13.30 0.13
C TRP A 286 16.83 13.16 1.29
N GLU A 287 16.25 11.98 1.43
CA GLU A 287 15.26 11.69 2.46
C GLU A 287 15.54 10.34 3.12
N VAL A 288 15.23 10.24 4.41
CA VAL A 288 15.32 9.01 5.21
C VAL A 288 13.94 8.64 5.74
N ASN A 289 13.63 7.35 5.77
CA ASN A 289 12.40 6.83 6.33
C ASN A 289 12.68 6.08 7.64
N GLU A 290 12.50 6.76 8.76
CA GLU A 290 12.66 6.18 10.10
C GLU A 290 11.32 5.64 10.66
N GLY A 291 10.37 5.26 9.77
CA GLY A 291 9.10 4.62 10.13
C GLY A 291 7.86 5.52 10.11
N ASN A 292 8.03 6.84 10.02
CA ASN A 292 6.94 7.84 9.95
C ASN A 292 6.90 8.58 8.61
N GLY A 293 7.36 7.93 7.53
CA GLY A 293 7.47 8.52 6.20
C GLY A 293 8.84 9.12 5.90
N TRP A 294 9.01 9.59 4.67
CA TRP A 294 10.23 10.19 4.17
C TRP A 294 10.45 11.57 4.78
N ARG A 295 11.58 11.76 5.45
CA ARG A 295 12.00 13.04 6.03
C ARG A 295 13.30 13.50 5.41
N ASP A 296 13.40 14.80 5.18
CA ASP A 296 14.58 15.46 4.64
C ASP A 296 15.83 15.21 5.51
N LEU A 297 16.92 14.82 4.86
CA LEU A 297 18.23 14.69 5.50
C LEU A 297 18.91 16.06 5.64
N GLN A 298 19.42 16.36 6.83
CA GLN A 298 20.30 17.52 7.05
C GLN A 298 21.64 17.34 6.31
N GLY A 299 22.28 18.45 5.92
CA GLY A 299 23.56 18.40 5.19
C GLY A 299 23.43 17.86 3.76
N MET A 300 22.27 18.07 3.11
CA MET A 300 21.94 17.50 1.79
C MET A 300 22.99 17.77 0.71
N GLU A 301 23.59 18.97 0.68
CA GLU A 301 24.65 19.29 -0.27
C GLU A 301 25.93 18.48 -0.02
N GLU A 302 26.31 18.27 1.24
CA GLU A 302 27.49 17.48 1.60
C GLU A 302 27.28 15.99 1.28
N ILE A 303 26.07 15.48 1.53
CA ILE A 303 25.67 14.12 1.16
C ILE A 303 25.70 13.95 -0.36
N GLU A 304 25.14 14.90 -1.10
CA GLU A 304 25.15 14.88 -2.57
C GLU A 304 26.58 14.91 -3.11
N ARG A 305 27.41 15.84 -2.62
CA ARG A 305 28.82 15.95 -3.01
C ARG A 305 29.57 14.65 -2.80
N ALA A 306 29.36 14.02 -1.65
CA ALA A 306 29.96 12.72 -1.34
C ALA A 306 29.41 11.61 -2.24
N PHE A 307 28.11 11.60 -2.53
CA PHE A 307 27.48 10.61 -3.41
C PHE A 307 28.01 10.70 -4.83
N CYS A 308 28.15 11.91 -5.38
CA CYS A 308 28.66 12.16 -6.73
C CYS A 308 30.03 11.55 -7.00
N ASP A 309 30.89 11.45 -5.98
CA ASP A 309 32.18 10.77 -6.11
C ASP A 309 31.99 9.24 -6.09
N PRO A 310 32.30 8.53 -7.21
CA PRO A 310 32.16 7.08 -7.27
C PRO A 310 33.13 6.34 -6.36
N LYS A 311 34.12 6.95 -5.71
CA LYS A 311 34.97 6.32 -4.69
C LYS A 311 34.22 6.12 -3.37
N ASN A 312 33.35 7.05 -3.02
CA ASN A 312 32.67 7.04 -1.73
C ASN A 312 31.61 5.93 -1.67
N THR A 313 31.63 5.18 -0.58
CA THR A 313 30.58 4.21 -0.24
C THR A 313 29.65 4.74 0.84
N PHE A 314 30.13 5.71 1.62
CA PHE A 314 29.41 6.32 2.72
C PHE A 314 29.39 7.84 2.56
N GLY A 315 28.31 8.47 3.01
CA GLY A 315 28.24 9.92 3.16
C GLY A 315 29.08 10.43 4.34
N PRO A 316 29.15 11.76 4.53
CA PRO A 316 29.86 12.36 5.66
C PRO A 316 29.06 12.23 6.98
N GLY A 317 29.76 12.40 8.11
CA GLY A 317 29.17 12.45 9.45
C GLY A 317 29.22 11.16 10.26
N SER A 318 28.75 11.23 11.52
CA SER A 318 28.80 10.12 12.49
C SER A 318 27.75 9.03 12.25
N ARG A 319 26.67 9.36 11.53
CA ARG A 319 25.64 8.42 11.06
C ARG A 319 25.52 8.51 9.54
N PRO A 320 26.52 8.03 8.80
CA PRO A 320 26.60 8.26 7.37
C PRO A 320 25.53 7.46 6.61
N VAL A 321 25.11 7.99 5.46
CA VAL A 321 24.30 7.23 4.49
C VAL A 321 25.19 6.21 3.81
N ASP A 322 24.82 4.94 3.81
CA ASP A 322 25.41 3.93 2.95
C ASP A 322 24.84 4.07 1.54
N PHE A 323 25.67 4.48 0.60
CA PHE A 323 25.29 4.72 -0.80
C PHE A 323 25.15 3.44 -1.63
N GLN A 324 25.57 2.28 -1.11
CA GLN A 324 25.37 1.00 -1.78
C GLN A 324 24.03 0.39 -1.42
N THR A 325 23.71 0.35 -0.12
CA THR A 325 22.45 -0.20 0.38
C THR A 325 21.32 0.82 0.38
N MET A 326 21.63 2.12 0.18
CA MET A 326 20.68 3.22 0.32
C MET A 326 20.01 3.20 1.70
N THR A 327 20.81 3.10 2.76
CA THR A 327 20.33 3.07 4.15
C THR A 327 21.15 3.98 5.06
N ARG A 328 20.58 4.40 6.20
CA ARG A 328 21.27 5.15 7.26
C ARG A 328 20.86 4.58 8.61
N SER A 329 21.82 4.00 9.33
CA SER A 329 21.56 3.28 10.60
C SER A 329 20.43 2.24 10.50
N GLY A 330 20.36 1.52 9.38
CA GLY A 330 19.32 0.50 9.12
C GLY A 330 18.00 1.05 8.58
N HIS A 331 17.81 2.38 8.50
CA HIS A 331 16.62 2.98 7.91
C HIS A 331 16.80 3.24 6.41
N PRO A 332 15.79 3.02 5.55
CA PRO A 332 15.87 3.34 4.12
C PRO A 332 16.14 4.82 3.85
N VAL A 333 16.96 5.10 2.84
CA VAL A 333 17.27 6.43 2.33
C VAL A 333 16.93 6.47 0.84
N ARG A 334 16.40 7.59 0.34
CA ARG A 334 16.21 7.81 -1.10
C ARG A 334 16.78 9.15 -1.54
N ARG A 335 17.18 9.20 -2.81
CA ARG A 335 17.60 10.41 -3.52
C ARG A 335 16.62 10.68 -4.65
N LEU A 336 15.90 11.80 -4.56
CA LEU A 336 15.09 12.33 -5.66
C LEU A 336 15.98 13.19 -6.55
N SER A 337 15.65 13.29 -7.83
CA SER A 337 16.40 14.11 -8.78
C SER A 337 15.50 14.80 -9.78
N THR A 338 15.98 15.88 -10.39
CA THR A 338 15.38 16.40 -11.63
C THR A 338 15.49 15.38 -12.76
N VAL A 339 14.70 15.60 -13.81
CA VAL A 339 14.74 14.81 -15.04
C VAL A 339 16.17 14.63 -15.58
N SER A 340 16.47 13.45 -16.14
CA SER A 340 17.77 13.15 -16.77
C SER A 340 18.05 14.12 -17.92
N SER A 341 19.29 14.59 -18.03
CA SER A 341 19.70 15.56 -19.08
C SER A 341 19.52 15.04 -20.50
N ILE A 342 19.41 13.72 -20.69
CA ILE A 342 19.29 13.07 -22.01
C ILE A 342 17.87 13.18 -22.57
N THR A 343 16.86 13.27 -21.71
CA THR A 343 15.45 13.31 -22.14
C THR A 343 14.97 14.73 -22.41
N LYS A 344 15.84 15.74 -22.22
CA LYS A 344 15.53 17.16 -22.45
C LYS A 344 16.58 17.81 -23.36
N PRO A 345 16.19 18.83 -24.15
CA PRO A 345 17.15 19.62 -24.93
C PRO A 345 18.21 20.31 -24.07
N SER A 346 19.37 20.60 -24.65
CA SER A 346 20.53 21.19 -23.96
C SER A 346 20.30 22.56 -23.31
N HIS A 347 19.30 23.33 -23.76
CA HIS A 347 18.93 24.60 -23.14
C HIS A 347 18.20 24.43 -21.80
N TYR A 348 17.83 23.20 -21.41
CA TYR A 348 17.30 22.93 -20.09
C TYR A 348 18.42 22.81 -19.05
N VAL A 349 18.76 23.93 -18.41
CA VAL A 349 19.64 24.01 -17.23
C VAL A 349 19.09 23.25 -16.02
N LEU A 350 19.95 22.82 -15.09
CA LEU A 350 19.57 22.10 -13.85
C LEU A 350 18.89 20.75 -14.06
N THR A 351 19.10 20.10 -15.21
CA THR A 351 18.76 18.69 -15.41
C THR A 351 19.83 17.79 -14.77
N THR A 352 19.45 16.57 -14.36
CA THR A 352 20.41 15.65 -13.73
C THR A 352 21.29 15.02 -14.79
N HIS A 353 22.59 15.37 -14.79
CA HIS A 353 23.56 14.74 -15.66
C HIS A 353 24.13 13.48 -15.01
N TRP A 354 23.80 12.30 -15.55
CA TRP A 354 24.24 11.01 -15.02
C TRP A 354 25.52 10.53 -15.69
N LEU A 355 26.51 10.19 -14.87
CA LEU A 355 27.81 9.69 -15.25
C LEU A 355 27.94 8.22 -14.86
N TRP A 356 28.53 7.44 -15.75
CA TRP A 356 28.75 6.02 -15.54
C TRP A 356 30.24 5.75 -15.38
N TYR A 357 30.59 4.93 -14.39
CA TYR A 357 31.96 4.59 -14.06
C TYR A 357 32.15 3.09 -13.96
N TYR A 358 33.32 2.61 -14.32
CA TYR A 358 33.77 1.26 -14.01
C TYR A 358 35.03 1.30 -13.15
N LYS A 359 35.19 0.26 -12.34
CA LYS A 359 36.36 0.10 -11.47
C LYS A 359 37.58 -0.33 -12.29
N GLY A 360 38.59 0.54 -12.33
CA GLY A 360 39.89 0.34 -12.94
C GLY A 360 40.79 -0.60 -12.14
N ASP A 361 42.02 -0.78 -12.62
CA ASP A 361 42.98 -1.74 -12.05
C ASP A 361 43.64 -1.21 -10.77
N HIS A 362 43.73 0.11 -10.60
CA HIS A 362 44.37 0.78 -9.46
C HIS A 362 43.35 1.32 -8.44
N ASP A 363 42.21 0.64 -8.29
CA ASP A 363 41.08 1.12 -7.48
C ASP A 363 40.48 2.46 -7.92
N ASN A 364 40.90 2.99 -9.07
CA ASN A 364 40.37 4.20 -9.68
C ASN A 364 39.02 3.93 -10.35
N TRP A 365 38.10 4.89 -10.27
CA TRP A 365 36.86 4.88 -11.03
C TRP A 365 37.07 5.67 -12.31
N ILE A 366 36.85 5.01 -13.45
CA ILE A 366 37.06 5.61 -14.76
C ILE A 366 35.70 5.77 -15.43
N GLU A 367 35.43 6.99 -15.90
CA GLU A 367 34.18 7.33 -16.60
C GLU A 367 34.13 6.64 -17.97
N TYR A 368 32.96 6.12 -18.36
CA TYR A 368 32.75 5.62 -19.73
C TYR A 368 32.81 6.78 -20.73
N GLY A 369 33.63 6.61 -21.77
CA GLY A 369 33.88 7.63 -22.79
C GLY A 369 35.08 8.52 -22.50
N ARG A 370 35.71 8.40 -21.31
CA ARG A 370 36.99 9.05 -20.99
C ARG A 370 38.16 8.08 -21.18
N PRO A 371 39.36 8.59 -21.51
CA PRO A 371 40.56 7.76 -21.59
C PRO A 371 40.95 7.22 -20.20
N ASP A 372 41.35 5.95 -20.14
CA ASP A 372 41.97 5.37 -18.95
C ASP A 372 43.47 5.73 -18.84
N ASP A 373 44.15 5.24 -17.78
CA ASP A 373 45.59 5.42 -17.57
C ASP A 373 46.46 4.98 -18.77
N LYS A 374 45.92 4.13 -19.65
CA LYS A 374 46.57 3.63 -20.88
C LYS A 374 46.03 4.32 -22.14
N HIS A 375 45.36 5.46 -21.99
CA HIS A 375 44.75 6.26 -23.06
C HIS A 375 43.70 5.49 -23.90
N ARG A 376 43.10 4.43 -23.36
CA ARG A 376 42.05 3.66 -24.04
C ARG A 376 40.69 4.20 -23.65
N VAL A 377 39.86 4.42 -24.67
CA VAL A 377 38.49 4.91 -24.53
C VAL A 377 37.51 3.76 -24.78
N THR A 378 36.34 3.80 -24.13
CA THR A 378 35.25 2.88 -24.41
C THR A 378 34.45 3.34 -25.64
N SER A 379 33.90 2.39 -26.41
CA SER A 379 33.06 2.71 -27.58
C SER A 379 31.76 3.43 -27.22
N VAL A 380 31.29 3.24 -25.99
CA VAL A 380 30.12 3.92 -25.44
C VAL A 380 30.57 4.95 -24.41
N LYS A 381 29.86 6.08 -24.36
CA LYS A 381 30.02 7.15 -23.38
C LYS A 381 28.98 7.00 -22.26
N SER A 382 29.16 7.77 -21.18
CA SER A 382 28.16 7.86 -20.10
C SER A 382 26.75 8.20 -20.59
N CYS A 383 26.63 9.09 -21.59
CA CYS A 383 25.33 9.45 -22.15
C CYS A 383 24.64 8.26 -22.84
N ASP A 384 25.37 7.50 -23.65
CA ASP A 384 24.82 6.36 -24.37
C ASP A 384 24.34 5.28 -23.38
N LEU A 385 25.11 5.05 -22.32
CA LEU A 385 24.74 4.10 -21.26
C LEU A 385 23.52 4.54 -20.48
N GLU A 386 23.40 5.84 -20.19
CA GLU A 386 22.23 6.39 -19.51
C GLU A 386 20.97 6.30 -20.38
N GLU A 387 21.06 6.57 -21.69
CA GLU A 387 19.95 6.39 -22.63
C GLU A 387 19.48 4.92 -22.67
N MET A 388 20.43 3.99 -22.77
CA MET A 388 20.14 2.55 -22.73
C MET A 388 19.55 2.13 -21.38
N PHE A 389 20.04 2.67 -20.28
CA PHE A 389 19.52 2.37 -18.93
C PHE A 389 18.08 2.87 -18.73
N LEU A 390 17.75 4.05 -19.26
CA LEU A 390 16.40 4.60 -19.23
C LEU A 390 15.43 3.81 -20.11
N THR A 391 15.92 3.20 -21.19
CA THR A 391 15.12 2.36 -22.08
C THR A 391 14.85 0.99 -21.47
N ASP A 392 15.88 0.33 -20.93
CA ASP A 392 15.78 -0.95 -20.26
C ASP A 392 16.84 -1.06 -19.14
N ASN A 393 16.38 -0.94 -17.89
CA ASN A 393 17.24 -0.97 -16.70
C ASN A 393 17.75 -2.38 -16.33
N LYS A 394 17.37 -3.43 -17.07
CA LYS A 394 17.88 -4.80 -16.93
C LYS A 394 18.72 -5.24 -18.12
N ALA A 395 18.91 -4.36 -19.11
CA ALA A 395 19.67 -4.67 -20.31
C ALA A 395 21.14 -5.01 -20.03
N LYS A 396 21.74 -5.72 -20.99
CA LYS A 396 23.18 -5.97 -21.06
C LYS A 396 23.75 -5.27 -22.29
N VAL A 397 24.64 -4.32 -22.07
CA VAL A 397 25.24 -3.50 -23.13
C VAL A 397 26.62 -4.02 -23.49
N THR A 398 26.90 -4.13 -24.78
CA THR A 398 28.24 -4.50 -25.26
C THR A 398 29.11 -3.26 -25.39
N VAL A 399 30.28 -3.29 -24.75
CA VAL A 399 31.25 -2.19 -24.73
C VAL A 399 32.59 -2.67 -25.25
N LEU A 400 33.13 -1.96 -26.25
CA LEU A 400 34.50 -2.16 -26.71
C LEU A 400 35.42 -1.22 -25.97
N LYS A 401 36.59 -1.69 -25.56
CA LYS A 401 37.64 -0.86 -24.97
C LYS A 401 38.99 -1.31 -25.52
N GLY A 402 39.54 -0.54 -26.46
CA GLY A 402 40.60 -1.03 -27.35
C GLY A 402 40.12 -2.28 -28.11
N ASN A 403 40.92 -3.35 -28.12
CA ASN A 403 40.59 -4.60 -28.83
C ASN A 403 39.83 -5.62 -27.97
N ARG A 404 39.24 -5.20 -26.84
CA ARG A 404 38.56 -6.08 -25.89
C ARG A 404 37.06 -5.78 -25.83
N HIS A 405 36.28 -6.85 -25.85
CA HIS A 405 34.83 -6.81 -25.68
C HIS A 405 34.46 -7.02 -24.21
N TYR A 406 33.52 -6.23 -23.73
CA TYR A 406 32.95 -6.31 -22.40
C TYR A 406 31.43 -6.26 -22.47
N TYR A 407 30.76 -6.84 -21.46
CA TYR A 407 29.34 -6.70 -21.25
C TYR A 407 29.08 -5.96 -19.93
N VAL A 408 28.33 -4.88 -19.99
CA VAL A 408 27.86 -4.14 -18.82
C VAL A 408 26.44 -4.58 -18.52
N SER A 409 26.19 -5.10 -17.32
CA SER A 409 24.85 -5.46 -16.86
C SER A 409 24.35 -4.39 -15.90
N PHE A 410 23.19 -3.82 -16.21
CA PHE A 410 22.54 -2.82 -15.35
C PHE A 410 21.88 -3.45 -14.11
N GLU A 411 21.39 -4.68 -14.22
CA GLU A 411 20.74 -5.41 -13.12
C GLU A 411 21.69 -5.66 -11.95
N ASP A 412 22.91 -6.14 -12.22
CA ASP A 412 23.87 -6.46 -11.16
C ASP A 412 24.97 -5.40 -10.98
N MET A 413 25.02 -4.38 -11.84
CA MET A 413 26.00 -3.29 -11.83
C MET A 413 27.45 -3.80 -11.94
N TYR A 414 27.71 -4.74 -12.86
CA TYR A 414 29.05 -5.19 -13.23
C TYR A 414 29.34 -5.16 -14.74
N GLN A 415 30.58 -4.86 -15.06
CA GLN A 415 31.19 -5.06 -16.37
C GLN A 415 31.96 -6.38 -16.38
N ARG A 416 31.74 -7.23 -17.39
CA ARG A 416 32.36 -8.56 -17.52
C ARG A 416 33.11 -8.69 -18.83
N ASN A 417 34.28 -9.33 -18.80
CA ASN A 417 35.00 -9.75 -20.00
C ASN A 417 34.81 -11.26 -20.19
N PRO A 418 34.08 -11.72 -21.22
CA PRO A 418 33.83 -13.14 -21.44
C PRO A 418 35.11 -13.92 -21.78
N LYS A 419 36.07 -13.29 -22.49
CA LYS A 419 37.31 -13.96 -22.94
C LYS A 419 38.29 -14.21 -21.80
N HIS A 420 38.32 -13.32 -20.81
CA HIS A 420 39.28 -13.39 -19.69
C HIS A 420 38.63 -13.70 -18.34
N ASN A 421 37.31 -13.93 -18.31
CA ASN A 421 36.50 -14.17 -17.12
C ASN A 421 36.71 -13.14 -15.99
N THR A 422 37.00 -11.88 -16.34
CA THR A 422 37.19 -10.80 -15.36
C THR A 422 35.90 -10.03 -15.16
N LYS A 423 35.61 -9.62 -13.91
CA LYS A 423 34.48 -8.72 -13.59
C LYS A 423 34.95 -7.45 -12.88
N ARG A 424 34.32 -6.32 -13.18
CA ARG A 424 34.58 -4.99 -12.59
C ARG A 424 33.27 -4.38 -12.12
N LYS A 425 33.27 -3.75 -10.95
CA LYS A 425 32.08 -3.03 -10.45
C LYS A 425 31.80 -1.82 -11.34
N VAL A 426 30.52 -1.52 -11.53
CA VAL A 426 30.03 -0.35 -12.24
C VAL A 426 29.25 0.53 -11.26
N ARG A 427 29.35 1.85 -11.40
CA ARG A 427 28.60 2.83 -10.60
C ARG A 427 28.00 3.88 -11.51
N ARG A 428 26.74 4.20 -11.25
CA ARG A 428 26.04 5.35 -11.81
C ARG A 428 26.01 6.46 -10.76
N ARG A 429 26.50 7.65 -11.09
CA ARG A 429 26.57 8.83 -10.20
C ARG A 429 26.18 10.12 -10.93
N PRO A 430 25.46 11.04 -10.28
CA PRO A 430 25.15 12.32 -10.88
C PRO A 430 26.37 13.25 -10.86
N CYS A 431 26.44 14.19 -11.79
CA CYS A 431 27.35 15.33 -11.69
C CYS A 431 26.92 16.22 -10.52
N PHE A 432 27.86 16.63 -9.66
CA PHE A 432 27.57 17.49 -8.53
C PHE A 432 27.19 18.90 -9.00
N VAL A 433 26.16 19.47 -8.36
CA VAL A 433 25.77 20.87 -8.54
C VAL A 433 25.65 21.50 -7.16
N SER A 434 26.44 22.52 -6.87
CA SER A 434 26.40 23.25 -5.59
C SER A 434 25.17 24.14 -5.48
N ILE A 435 24.80 24.51 -4.25
CA ILE A 435 23.71 25.48 -4.02
C ILE A 435 24.01 26.80 -4.74
N SER A 436 25.25 27.27 -4.70
CA SER A 436 25.69 28.48 -5.40
C SER A 436 25.56 28.40 -6.92
N GLU A 437 25.85 27.24 -7.52
CA GLU A 437 25.68 27.04 -8.97
C GLU A 437 24.20 27.03 -9.35
N VAL A 438 23.34 26.42 -8.52
CA VAL A 438 21.87 26.43 -8.72
C VAL A 438 21.37 27.87 -8.71
N GLU A 439 21.74 28.67 -7.70
CA GLU A 439 21.35 30.07 -7.59
C GLU A 439 21.82 30.89 -8.79
N SER A 440 23.05 30.69 -9.26
CA SER A 440 23.60 31.41 -10.43
C SER A 440 22.88 31.12 -11.76
N GLN A 441 22.20 29.97 -11.87
CA GLN A 441 21.49 29.53 -13.08
C GLN A 441 19.99 29.87 -13.07
N ILE A 442 19.45 30.34 -11.94
CA ILE A 442 18.03 30.73 -11.79
C ILE A 442 17.81 32.24 -12.02
N VAL A 443 18.90 33.04 -12.02
CA VAL A 443 18.88 34.50 -12.23
C VAL A 443 18.50 34.87 -13.65
#